data_AF-A0A800LYG9-F1
#
_entry.id   AF-A0A800LYG9-F1
#
_cell.length_a   1.000
_cell.length_b   1.000
_cell.length_c   1.000
_cell.angle_alpha   90.00
_cell.angle_beta   90.00
_cell.angle_gamma   90.00
#
_symmetry.space_group_name_H-M   'P 1'
#
loop_
_entity.id
_entity.type
_entity.pdbx_description
1 polymer ?
#
loop_
_entity_poly.entity_id
_entity_poly.type
_entity_poly.pdbx_seq_one_letter_code
_entity_poly.pdbx_strand_id
1 'polypeptide(L)'
;MDAIQITQSVAILCDGNNIERSIHAESKSNHTMVNFDELVPRLLNGRGLNRLIYFREGKAISTKFAERLHENYYGAVIPCHKSADIPLSIKATQLSSKVDTIIIMSGDSDFVELVRHLKAEGVRVEIAAVKSTTAKILLEEASYFHEITEGDWFEYKAPQKGNKRKGKRK
;
A
#
# COMPACT_ATOMS: atom_id res chain seq x y z
N MET A 1 1.28 38.67 2.54
CA MET A 1 2.02 37.69 1.73
C MET A 1 1.03 36.58 1.42
N ASP A 2 0.64 36.44 0.17
CA ASP A 2 -0.22 35.31 -0.22
C ASP A 2 0.55 34.02 0.02
N ALA A 3 -0.05 33.09 0.76
CA ALA A 3 0.54 31.80 1.01
C ALA A 3 0.66 31.05 -0.32
N ILE A 4 1.88 30.66 -0.70
CA ILE A 4 2.13 29.85 -1.89
C ILE A 4 1.32 28.55 -1.75
N GLN A 5 0.37 28.32 -2.66
CA GLN A 5 -0.40 27.08 -2.68
C GLN A 5 0.40 25.99 -3.40
N ILE A 6 0.85 24.98 -2.65
CA ILE A 6 1.52 23.80 -3.19
C ILE A 6 0.45 22.73 -3.42
N THR A 7 0.11 22.50 -4.68
CA THR A 7 -0.90 21.50 -5.08
C THR A 7 -0.22 20.32 -5.77
N GLN A 8 0.16 19.31 -4.99
CA GLN A 8 0.77 18.09 -5.52
C GLN A 8 -0.24 16.93 -5.45
N SER A 9 -0.47 16.29 -6.58
CA SER A 9 -1.37 15.16 -6.78
C SER A 9 -0.62 13.84 -6.66
N VAL A 10 -1.10 12.93 -5.83
CA VAL A 10 -0.42 11.68 -5.47
C VAL A 10 -1.30 10.47 -5.78
N ALA A 11 -0.75 9.47 -6.44
CA ALA A 11 -1.32 8.12 -6.49
C ALA A 11 -0.54 7.17 -5.58
N ILE A 12 -1.24 6.29 -4.87
CA ILE A 12 -0.67 5.22 -4.06
C ILE A 12 -1.04 3.88 -4.71
N LEU A 13 -0.04 3.09 -5.07
CA LEU A 13 -0.20 1.76 -5.67
C LEU A 13 0.44 0.74 -4.74
N CYS A 14 -0.38 -0.12 -4.15
CA CYS A 14 0.05 -1.05 -3.12
C CYS A 14 0.08 -2.49 -3.63
N ASP A 15 1.24 -3.11 -3.58
CA ASP A 15 1.38 -4.55 -3.69
C ASP A 15 1.07 -5.17 -2.32
N GLY A 16 -0.19 -5.59 -2.15
CA GLY A 16 -0.68 -6.14 -0.90
C GLY A 16 0.09 -7.38 -0.45
N ASN A 17 0.48 -8.24 -1.40
CA ASN A 17 1.18 -9.48 -1.12
C ASN A 17 2.62 -9.23 -0.67
N ASN A 18 3.32 -8.30 -1.30
CA ASN A 18 4.67 -7.92 -0.91
C ASN A 18 4.67 -7.27 0.49
N ILE A 19 3.78 -6.30 0.73
CA ILE A 19 3.71 -5.61 2.02
C ILE A 19 3.32 -6.55 3.16
N GLU A 20 2.32 -7.43 2.97
CA GLU A 20 1.94 -8.41 4.00
C GLU A 20 3.11 -9.33 4.35
N ARG A 21 3.77 -9.91 3.33
CA ARG A 21 4.94 -10.77 3.54
C ARG A 21 6.08 -10.05 4.28
N SER A 22 6.37 -8.82 3.89
CA SER A 22 7.42 -8.01 4.51
C SER A 22 7.13 -7.72 5.98
N ILE A 23 5.90 -7.36 6.30
CA ILE A 23 5.48 -7.10 7.69
C ILE A 23 5.48 -8.40 8.51
N HIS A 24 5.05 -9.53 7.93
CA HIS A 24 5.07 -10.82 8.63
C HIS A 24 6.49 -11.27 8.95
N ALA A 25 7.43 -11.02 8.04
CA ALA A 25 8.85 -11.30 8.26
C ALA A 25 9.44 -10.45 9.40
N GLU A 26 9.11 -9.15 9.45
CA GLU A 26 9.61 -8.22 10.47
C GLU A 26 8.94 -8.46 11.85
N SER A 27 7.61 -8.53 11.87
CA SER A 27 6.82 -8.70 13.10
C SER A 27 6.83 -10.12 13.67
N LYS A 28 7.30 -11.11 12.90
CA LYS A 28 7.27 -12.55 13.24
C LYS A 28 5.85 -13.06 13.54
N SER A 29 4.82 -12.40 13.02
CA SER A 29 3.40 -12.77 13.17
C SER A 29 2.70 -12.73 11.82
N ASN A 30 1.87 -13.74 11.55
CA ASN A 30 1.07 -13.82 10.31
C ASN A 30 -0.30 -13.14 10.45
N HIS A 31 -0.57 -12.51 11.58
CA HIS A 31 -1.84 -11.83 11.87
C HIS A 31 -1.69 -10.31 11.85
N THR A 32 -0.53 -9.79 11.45
CA THR A 32 -0.30 -8.36 11.34
C THR A 32 -0.85 -7.82 10.02
N MET A 33 -1.46 -6.65 10.12
CA MET A 33 -2.11 -5.95 9.02
C MET A 33 -1.69 -4.47 9.02
N VAL A 34 -1.50 -3.91 7.83
CA VAL A 34 -1.19 -2.49 7.65
C VAL A 34 -2.31 -1.62 8.19
N ASN A 35 -1.95 -0.58 8.94
CA ASN A 35 -2.87 0.47 9.33
C ASN A 35 -2.94 1.56 8.23
N PHE A 36 -3.80 1.36 7.23
CA PHE A 36 -3.98 2.36 6.17
C PHE A 36 -4.48 3.71 6.69
N ASP A 37 -5.17 3.72 7.83
CA ASP A 37 -5.71 4.95 8.41
C ASP A 37 -4.64 5.89 8.95
N GLU A 38 -3.51 5.34 9.39
CA GLU A 38 -2.34 6.13 9.81
C GLU A 38 -1.33 6.28 8.66
N LEU A 39 -1.13 5.23 7.88
CA LEU A 39 -0.12 5.19 6.83
C LEU A 39 -0.46 6.12 5.67
N VAL A 40 -1.71 6.14 5.17
CA VAL A 40 -2.07 6.95 4.00
C VAL A 40 -1.90 8.45 4.27
N PRO A 41 -2.42 9.03 5.38
CA PRO A 41 -2.18 10.44 5.69
C PRO A 41 -0.69 10.77 5.83
N ARG A 42 0.10 9.89 6.45
CA ARG A 42 1.55 10.03 6.59
C ARG A 42 2.26 10.06 5.24
N LEU A 43 1.93 9.13 4.35
CA LEU A 43 2.48 9.07 2.99
C LEU A 43 2.10 10.30 2.17
N LEU A 44 0.88 10.81 2.32
CA LEU A 44 0.44 12.01 1.61
C LEU A 44 1.12 13.27 2.14
N ASN A 45 1.37 13.38 3.45
CA ASN A 45 2.01 14.55 4.08
C ASN A 45 1.34 15.89 3.64
N GLY A 46 0.01 15.91 3.66
CA GLY A 46 -0.80 17.08 3.24
C GLY A 46 -0.98 17.24 1.72
N ARG A 47 -0.43 16.34 0.89
CA ARG A 47 -0.64 16.30 -0.57
C ARG A 47 -2.00 15.68 -0.91
N GLY A 48 -2.53 15.99 -2.10
CA GLY A 48 -3.83 15.51 -2.55
C GLY A 48 -3.78 14.06 -3.02
N LEU A 49 -4.66 13.20 -2.51
CA LEU A 49 -4.82 11.84 -2.99
C LEU A 49 -5.67 11.82 -4.27
N ASN A 50 -5.06 11.45 -5.39
CA ASN A 50 -5.76 11.24 -6.67
C ASN A 50 -6.33 9.83 -6.77
N ARG A 51 -5.54 8.83 -6.34
CA ARG A 51 -5.91 7.43 -6.47
C ARG A 51 -5.19 6.56 -5.46
N LEU A 52 -5.92 5.62 -4.88
CA LEU A 52 -5.35 4.52 -4.11
C LEU A 52 -5.79 3.20 -4.77
N ILE A 53 -4.82 2.36 -5.17
CA ILE A 53 -5.09 1.02 -5.69
C ILE A 53 -4.33 0.01 -4.84
N TYR A 54 -5.05 -0.98 -4.32
CA TYR A 54 -4.48 -2.13 -3.62
C TYR A 54 -4.60 -3.37 -4.51
N PHE A 55 -3.47 -3.97 -4.87
CA PHE A 55 -3.40 -5.17 -5.67
C PHE A 55 -3.24 -6.38 -4.75
N ARG A 56 -4.07 -7.41 -4.98
CA ARG A 56 -4.03 -8.64 -4.17
C ARG A 56 -4.15 -9.88 -5.04
N GLU A 57 -3.25 -10.83 -4.85
CA GLU A 57 -3.35 -12.14 -5.48
C GLU A 57 -4.49 -12.98 -4.87
N GLY A 58 -5.19 -13.71 -5.74
CA GLY A 58 -6.19 -14.69 -5.34
C GLY A 58 -7.62 -14.17 -5.30
N LYS A 59 -8.55 -15.08 -5.01
CA LYS A 59 -10.01 -14.84 -5.13
C LYS A 59 -10.67 -14.37 -3.84
N ALA A 60 -10.02 -14.55 -2.69
CA ALA A 60 -10.58 -14.21 -1.38
C ALA A 60 -10.04 -12.84 -0.92
N ILE A 61 -10.73 -11.78 -1.36
CA ILE A 61 -10.50 -10.43 -0.87
C ILE A 61 -11.56 -10.14 0.19
N SER A 62 -11.13 -9.63 1.35
CA SER A 62 -12.07 -9.21 2.40
C SER A 62 -12.94 -8.07 1.87
N THR A 63 -14.25 -8.32 1.74
CA THR A 63 -15.21 -7.30 1.28
C THR A 63 -15.20 -6.10 2.21
N LYS A 64 -15.12 -6.33 3.53
CA LYS A 64 -15.01 -5.27 4.55
C LYS A 64 -13.77 -4.39 4.37
N PHE A 65 -12.65 -4.99 3.96
CA PHE A 65 -11.44 -4.23 3.69
C PHE A 65 -11.60 -3.36 2.44
N ALA A 66 -12.15 -3.94 1.36
CA ALA A 66 -12.41 -3.20 0.13
C ALA A 66 -13.40 -2.04 0.34
N GLU A 67 -14.47 -2.26 1.11
CA GLU A 67 -15.46 -1.25 1.49
C GLU A 67 -14.81 -0.12 2.29
N ARG A 68 -14.05 -0.44 3.35
CA ARG A 68 -13.35 0.57 4.15
C ARG A 68 -12.37 1.40 3.32
N LEU A 69 -11.61 0.76 2.44
CA LEU A 69 -10.65 1.44 1.58
C LEU A 69 -11.36 2.38 0.59
N HIS A 70 -12.53 1.98 0.10
CA HIS A 70 -13.37 2.81 -0.75
C HIS A 70 -13.98 3.99 0.01
N GLU A 71 -14.58 3.76 1.17
CA GLU A 71 -15.24 4.80 1.96
C GLU A 71 -14.27 5.87 2.46
N ASN A 72 -13.08 5.48 2.93
CA ASN A 72 -12.12 6.43 3.51
C ASN A 72 -11.23 7.12 2.47
N TYR A 73 -10.94 6.45 1.34
CA TYR A 73 -9.90 6.90 0.39
C TYR A 73 -10.33 6.89 -1.07
N TYR A 74 -11.58 6.56 -1.37
CA TYR A 74 -12.01 6.21 -2.73
C TYR A 74 -11.10 5.17 -3.39
N GLY A 75 -10.51 4.29 -2.57
CA GLY A 75 -9.58 3.29 -3.01
C GLY A 75 -10.27 2.15 -3.75
N ALA A 76 -9.50 1.45 -4.58
CA ALA A 76 -9.95 0.28 -5.31
C ALA A 76 -9.07 -0.92 -4.94
N VAL A 77 -9.71 -2.08 -4.77
CA VAL A 77 -9.00 -3.36 -4.59
C VAL A 77 -9.09 -4.16 -5.89
N ILE A 78 -7.94 -4.49 -6.47
CA ILE A 78 -7.85 -5.20 -7.75
C ILE A 78 -7.32 -6.63 -7.50
N PRO A 79 -8.13 -7.67 -7.79
CA PRO A 79 -7.66 -9.05 -7.75
C PRO A 79 -6.65 -9.32 -8.87
N CYS A 80 -5.57 -9.99 -8.52
CA CYS A 80 -4.50 -10.39 -9.41
C CYS A 80 -4.47 -11.92 -9.53
N HIS A 81 -4.20 -12.43 -10.73
CA HIS A 81 -4.22 -13.87 -10.96
C HIS A 81 -2.95 -14.57 -10.47
N LYS A 82 -1.78 -13.92 -10.57
CA LYS A 82 -0.47 -14.52 -10.21
C LYS A 82 0.42 -13.58 -9.41
N SER A 83 0.54 -12.33 -9.86
CA SER A 83 1.34 -11.29 -9.21
C SER A 83 0.70 -9.93 -9.45
N ALA A 84 0.96 -9.00 -8.54
CA ALA A 84 0.63 -7.60 -8.69
C ALA A 84 1.52 -6.86 -9.70
N ASP A 85 2.71 -7.37 -10.06
CA ASP A 85 3.74 -6.61 -10.81
C ASP A 85 3.22 -6.03 -12.12
N ILE A 86 2.62 -6.86 -12.97
CA ILE A 86 2.11 -6.44 -14.29
C ILE A 86 0.90 -5.50 -14.13
N PRO A 87 -0.18 -5.87 -13.38
CA PRO A 87 -1.31 -4.96 -13.16
C PRO A 87 -0.90 -3.61 -12.55
N LEU A 88 0.02 -3.63 -11.58
CA LEU A 88 0.54 -2.44 -10.91
C LEU A 88 1.31 -1.57 -11.90
N SER A 89 2.25 -2.15 -12.66
CA SER A 89 3.05 -1.42 -13.65
C SER A 89 2.18 -0.77 -14.72
N ILE A 90 1.20 -1.51 -15.26
CA ILE A 90 0.25 -0.96 -16.23
C ILE A 90 -0.53 0.22 -15.63
N LYS A 91 -1.00 0.09 -14.38
CA LYS A 91 -1.74 1.18 -13.73
C LYS A 91 -0.85 2.38 -13.42
N ALA A 92 0.40 2.16 -13.02
CA ALA A 92 1.36 3.22 -12.78
C ALA A 92 1.62 4.03 -14.06
N THR A 93 1.91 3.37 -15.19
CA THR A 93 2.09 4.03 -16.49
C THR A 93 0.82 4.74 -16.96
N GLN A 94 -0.38 4.19 -16.71
CA GLN A 94 -1.64 4.87 -17.05
C GLN A 94 -1.89 6.14 -16.22
N LEU A 95 -1.36 6.18 -14.99
CA LEU A 95 -1.54 7.30 -14.06
C LEU A 95 -0.45 8.35 -14.18
N SER A 96 0.69 8.03 -14.80
CA SER A 96 1.84 8.95 -14.89
C SER A 96 1.47 10.31 -15.47
N SER A 97 0.56 10.34 -16.44
CA SER A 97 0.05 11.58 -17.07
C SER A 97 -0.96 12.37 -16.23
N LYS A 98 -1.34 11.90 -15.03
CA LYS A 98 -2.44 12.46 -14.22
C LYS A 98 -2.02 12.91 -12.82
N VAL A 99 -0.85 12.50 -12.36
CA VAL A 99 -0.37 12.76 -11.01
C VAL A 99 1.07 13.23 -11.05
N ASP A 100 1.44 14.06 -10.08
CA ASP A 100 2.82 14.54 -9.93
C ASP A 100 3.69 13.50 -9.24
N THR A 101 3.08 12.59 -8.46
CA THR A 101 3.80 11.58 -7.68
C THR A 101 3.07 10.26 -7.64
N ILE A 102 3.83 9.18 -7.80
CA ILE A 102 3.37 7.81 -7.56
C ILE A 102 4.17 7.24 -6.40
N ILE A 103 3.46 6.84 -5.35
CA ILE A 103 4.00 6.07 -4.24
C ILE A 103 3.73 4.60 -4.51
N ILE A 104 4.77 3.82 -4.74
CA ILE A 104 4.68 2.36 -4.88
C ILE A 104 4.92 1.76 -3.50
N MET A 105 3.93 1.04 -2.97
CA MET A 105 4.10 0.27 -1.75
C MET A 105 4.55 -1.15 -2.12
N SER A 106 5.86 -1.33 -2.29
CA SER A 106 6.51 -2.63 -2.49
C SER A 106 8.02 -2.48 -2.32
N GLY A 107 8.68 -3.52 -1.81
CA GLY A 107 10.15 -3.57 -1.70
C GLY A 107 10.84 -4.33 -2.84
N ASP A 108 10.11 -4.78 -3.86
CA ASP A 108 10.60 -5.70 -4.89
C ASP A 108 11.52 -5.03 -5.93
N SER A 109 12.62 -5.70 -6.29
CA SER A 109 13.55 -5.23 -7.33
C SER A 109 12.93 -5.21 -8.73
N ASP A 110 11.85 -5.96 -8.96
CA ASP A 110 11.18 -6.02 -10.26
C ASP A 110 10.57 -4.66 -10.68
N PHE A 111 10.37 -3.75 -9.72
CA PHE A 111 9.87 -2.39 -10.00
C PHE A 111 10.96 -1.38 -10.41
N VAL A 112 12.25 -1.73 -10.43
CA VAL A 112 13.34 -0.80 -10.79
C VAL A 112 13.14 -0.17 -12.17
N GLU A 113 12.83 -0.98 -13.18
CA GLU A 113 12.60 -0.48 -14.53
C GLU A 113 11.34 0.39 -14.62
N LEU A 114 10.30 0.07 -13.85
CA LEU A 114 9.11 0.92 -13.74
C LEU A 114 9.46 2.29 -13.12
N VAL A 115 10.24 2.30 -12.04
CA VAL A 115 10.68 3.55 -11.38
C VAL A 115 11.44 4.43 -12.37
N ARG A 116 12.39 3.85 -13.12
CA ARG A 116 13.17 4.56 -14.15
C ARG A 116 12.27 5.14 -15.23
N HIS A 117 11.34 4.33 -15.74
CA HIS A 117 10.40 4.77 -16.77
C HIS A 117 9.52 5.92 -16.29
N LEU A 118 8.89 5.81 -15.12
CA LEU A 118 8.01 6.85 -14.56
C LEU A 118 8.78 8.16 -14.29
N LYS A 119 10.02 8.08 -13.81
CA LYS A 119 10.88 9.26 -13.64
C LYS A 119 11.21 9.93 -14.98
N ALA A 120 11.46 9.16 -16.03
CA ALA A 120 11.69 9.68 -17.37
C ALA A 120 10.43 10.38 -17.94
N GLU A 121 9.24 9.93 -17.55
CA GLU A 121 7.95 10.57 -17.86
C GLU A 121 7.67 11.82 -16.98
N GLY A 122 8.62 12.24 -16.14
CA GLY A 122 8.50 13.44 -15.30
C GLY A 122 7.76 13.23 -13.99
N VAL A 123 7.42 12.00 -13.63
CA VAL A 123 6.71 11.69 -12.39
C VAL A 123 7.70 11.44 -11.26
N ARG A 124 7.46 12.04 -10.11
CA ARG A 124 8.22 11.70 -8.89
C ARG A 124 7.78 10.32 -8.40
N VAL A 125 8.73 9.42 -8.19
CA VAL A 125 8.44 8.07 -7.70
C VAL A 125 8.97 7.89 -6.30
N GLU A 126 8.09 7.57 -5.36
CA GLU A 126 8.45 7.29 -3.97
C GLU A 126 8.15 5.82 -3.66
N ILE A 127 8.96 5.20 -2.80
CA ILE A 127 8.79 3.81 -2.39
C ILE A 127 8.38 3.79 -0.92
N ALA A 128 7.36 3.01 -0.59
CA ALA A 128 6.92 2.79 0.79
C ALA A 128 6.98 1.29 1.12
N ALA A 129 7.97 0.87 1.92
CA ALA A 129 8.17 -0.54 2.20
C ALA A 129 8.91 -0.77 3.53
N VAL A 130 8.94 -2.02 3.98
CA VAL A 130 9.80 -2.43 5.11
C VAL A 130 11.25 -2.47 4.62
N LYS A 131 12.12 -1.69 5.26
CA LYS A 131 13.50 -1.47 4.80
C LYS A 131 14.34 -2.73 4.76
N SER A 132 14.19 -3.62 5.74
CA SER A 132 14.93 -4.88 5.84
C SER A 132 14.67 -5.82 4.66
N THR A 133 13.50 -5.72 4.03
CA THR A 133 13.08 -6.56 2.89
C THR A 133 13.14 -5.84 1.54
N THR A 134 13.61 -4.60 1.50
CA THR A 134 13.61 -3.79 0.28
C THR A 134 14.93 -3.93 -0.48
N ALA A 135 14.85 -4.11 -1.80
CA ALA A 135 16.03 -4.16 -2.65
C ALA A 135 16.81 -2.82 -2.64
N LYS A 136 18.12 -2.87 -2.40
CA LYS A 136 18.97 -1.66 -2.32
C LYS A 136 18.91 -0.81 -3.59
N ILE A 137 18.96 -1.46 -4.76
CA ILE A 137 18.86 -0.78 -6.06
C ILE A 137 17.54 -0.02 -6.22
N LEU A 138 16.44 -0.53 -5.65
CA LEU A 138 15.16 0.16 -5.69
C LEU A 138 15.20 1.46 -4.85
N LEU A 139 15.89 1.43 -3.69
CA LEU A 139 16.07 2.61 -2.84
C LEU A 139 16.91 3.69 -3.52
N GLU A 140 17.95 3.29 -4.26
CA GLU A 140 18.83 4.20 -4.99
C GLU A 140 18.09 4.88 -6.16
N GLU A 141 17.18 4.15 -6.81
CA GLU A 141 16.41 4.66 -7.96
C GLU A 141 15.21 5.52 -7.53
N ALA A 142 14.64 5.26 -6.35
CA ALA A 142 13.51 6.01 -5.81
C ALA A 142 13.86 7.49 -5.56
N SER A 143 12.88 8.38 -5.77
CA SER A 143 13.02 9.80 -5.43
C SER A 143 12.94 10.06 -3.93
N TYR A 144 12.29 9.16 -3.20
CA TYR A 144 12.22 9.16 -1.73
C TYR A 144 11.77 7.78 -1.24
N PHE A 145 12.21 7.42 -0.03
CA PHE A 145 11.84 6.19 0.63
C PHE A 145 11.09 6.47 1.94
N HIS A 146 9.88 5.95 2.03
CA HIS A 146 9.06 5.94 3.23
C HIS A 146 9.21 4.58 3.91
N GLU A 147 9.93 4.56 5.03
CA GLU A 147 10.05 3.34 5.82
C GLU A 147 8.69 2.99 6.46
N ILE A 148 8.30 1.72 6.34
CA ILE A 148 7.18 1.14 7.08
C ILE A 148 7.77 0.42 8.29
N THR A 149 7.30 0.80 9.47
CA THR A 149 7.82 0.36 10.78
C THR A 149 6.69 -0.22 11.63
N GLU A 150 7.04 -0.72 12.82
CA GLU A 150 6.06 -1.32 13.76
C GLU A 150 4.87 -0.42 14.10
N GLY A 151 5.03 0.92 14.02
CA GLY A 151 3.93 1.86 14.24
C GLY A 151 2.91 1.91 13.10
N ASP A 152 3.20 1.33 11.93
CA ASP A 152 2.35 1.39 10.74
C ASP A 152 1.47 0.14 10.55
N TRP A 153 1.54 -0.83 11.47
CA TRP A 153 0.73 -2.04 11.44
C TRP A 153 0.19 -2.41 12.81
N PHE A 154 -0.87 -3.22 12.83
CA PHE A 154 -1.47 -3.73 14.05
C PHE A 154 -1.65 -5.25 13.95
N GLU A 155 -1.67 -5.91 15.09
CA GLU A 155 -1.96 -7.34 15.15
C GLU A 155 -3.48 -7.55 15.23
N TYR A 156 -4.03 -8.24 14.23
CA TYR A 156 -5.44 -8.58 14.21
C TYR A 156 -5.73 -9.73 15.16
N LYS A 157 -6.32 -9.41 16.32
CA LYS A 157 -6.86 -10.42 17.25
C LYS A 157 -8.29 -10.71 16.84
N ALA A 158 -8.52 -11.88 16.24
CA ALA A 158 -9.88 -12.34 15.95
C ALA A 158 -10.72 -12.31 17.24
N PRO A 159 -11.97 -11.78 17.20
CA PRO A 159 -12.81 -11.77 18.39
C PRO A 159 -13.03 -13.20 18.86
N GLN A 160 -12.68 -13.48 20.13
CA GLN A 160 -12.94 -14.78 20.73
C GLN A 160 -14.43 -15.09 20.62
N LYS A 161 -14.79 -16.21 19.97
CA LYS A 161 -16.15 -16.73 20.01
C LYS A 161 -16.50 -17.00 21.48
N GLY A 162 -17.28 -16.10 22.08
CA GLY A 162 -17.79 -16.26 23.44
C GLY A 162 -18.44 -17.63 23.57
N ASN A 163 -17.92 -18.42 24.51
CA ASN A 163 -18.39 -19.76 24.80
C ASN A 163 -19.85 -19.66 25.29
N LYS A 164 -20.83 -19.81 24.40
CA LYS A 164 -22.25 -19.93 24.79
C LYS A 164 -22.37 -21.20 25.62
N ARG A 165 -22.27 -21.07 26.95
CA ARG A 165 -22.61 -22.12 27.91
C ARG A 165 -23.99 -22.68 27.52
N LYS A 166 -24.01 -23.91 27.00
CA LYS A 166 -25.24 -24.67 26.80
C LYS A 166 -25.92 -24.79 28.17
N GLY A 167 -26.97 -24.01 28.39
CA GLY A 167 -27.85 -24.18 29.53
C GLY A 167 -28.39 -25.60 29.55
N LYS A 168 -28.13 -26.33 30.63
CA LYS A 168 -28.77 -27.61 30.95
C LYS A 168 -30.28 -27.45 30.80
N ARG A 169 -30.89 -28.18 29.86
CA ARG A 169 -32.33 -28.43 29.90
C ARG A 169 -32.59 -29.41 31.04
N LYS A 170 -33.55 -29.03 31.90
CA LYS A 170 -34.13 -29.84 32.96
C LYS A 170 -34.72 -31.13 32.42
#